data_AF-A0A2N3AY30-F1
#
_entry.id   AF-A0A2N3AY30-F1
#
_cell.length_a   1.000
_cell.length_b   1.000
_cell.length_c   1.000
_cell.angle_alpha   90.00
_cell.angle_beta   90.00
_cell.angle_gamma   90.00
#
_symmetry.space_group_name_H-M   'P 1'
#
loop_
_entity.id
_entity.type
_entity.pdbx_description
1 polymer ?
#
loop_
_entity_poly.entity_id
_entity_poly.type
_entity_poly.pdbx_seq_one_letter_code
_entity_poly.pdbx_strand_id
1 'polypeptide(L)'
;MTGWTEEGIARAWRALARQEAAEDWRFVHLTDMGAVSVEAGCHFPLGREALIVSFPGSWPVNPARLPEGKGFDVSCIEGQTVFAGKTAIALVRRPEGSPDIFAIMVVDVLRTLETAANSASRDVMEAFLERVREWQAFM
;
A
#
# COMPACT_ATOMS: atom_id res chain seq x y z
N MET A 1 9.52 -18.26 2.92
CA MET A 1 8.93 -17.27 3.85
C MET A 1 9.97 -16.21 4.16
N THR A 2 10.14 -15.23 3.28
CA THR A 2 10.79 -13.97 3.65
C THR A 2 9.78 -13.21 4.49
N GLY A 3 9.91 -13.29 5.82
CA GLY A 3 9.01 -12.55 6.71
C GLY A 3 9.14 -11.05 6.41
N TRP A 4 8.02 -10.40 6.10
CA TRP A 4 7.95 -8.94 6.05
C TRP A 4 8.41 -8.39 7.40
N THR A 5 9.42 -7.52 7.38
CA THR A 5 9.94 -6.82 8.55
C THR A 5 9.84 -5.32 8.33
N GLU A 6 9.63 -4.62 9.44
CA GLU A 6 9.49 -3.16 9.49
C GLU A 6 10.76 -2.51 8.95
N GLU A 7 11.93 -3.02 9.35
CA GLU A 7 13.23 -2.55 8.85
C GLU A 7 13.40 -2.84 7.35
N GLY A 8 12.93 -3.99 6.86
CA GLY A 8 12.99 -4.32 5.43
C GLY A 8 12.19 -3.33 4.59
N ILE A 9 10.98 -3.01 5.02
CA ILE A 9 10.12 -2.02 4.38
C ILE A 9 10.72 -0.61 4.48
N ALA A 10 11.21 -0.21 5.65
CA ALA A 10 11.86 1.08 5.84
C ALA A 10 13.11 1.26 4.96
N ARG A 11 13.85 0.18 4.69
CA ARG A 11 14.97 0.19 3.73
C ARG A 11 14.50 0.43 2.29
N ALA A 12 13.40 -0.18 1.89
CA ALA A 12 12.81 0.05 0.55
C ALA A 12 12.41 1.52 0.38
N TRP A 13 11.74 2.12 1.37
CA TRP A 13 11.36 3.54 1.32
C TRP A 13 12.57 4.47 1.31
N ARG A 14 13.62 4.20 2.10
CA ARG A 14 14.86 4.99 2.05
C ARG A 14 15.52 4.98 0.67
N ALA A 15 15.43 3.87 -0.06
CA ALA A 15 15.93 3.79 -1.43
C ALA A 15 15.10 4.63 -2.42
N LEU A 16 13.82 4.87 -2.13
CA LEU A 16 12.90 5.65 -2.96
C LEU A 16 12.83 7.15 -2.60
N ALA A 17 13.28 7.54 -1.40
CA ALA A 17 13.08 8.88 -0.84
C ALA A 17 13.71 10.03 -1.66
N ARG A 18 14.68 9.72 -2.53
CA ARG A 18 15.28 10.72 -3.41
C ARG A 18 14.44 10.87 -4.68
N GLN A 19 13.91 12.06 -4.90
CA GLN A 19 13.30 12.41 -6.18
C GLN A 19 14.39 12.49 -7.26
N GLU A 20 14.24 11.76 -8.37
CA GLU A 20 15.21 11.78 -9.47
C GLU A 20 14.70 12.60 -10.66
N ALA A 21 13.38 12.65 -10.87
CA ALA A 21 12.74 13.46 -11.92
C ALA A 21 11.54 14.27 -11.38
N ALA A 22 10.83 15.00 -12.23
CA ALA A 22 9.59 15.70 -11.87
C ALA A 22 8.38 14.73 -11.73
N GLU A 23 8.61 13.56 -11.16
CA GLU A 23 7.61 12.51 -10.98
C GLU A 23 6.84 12.69 -9.66
N ASP A 24 5.52 12.43 -9.68
CA ASP A 24 4.66 12.47 -8.48
C ASP A 24 4.79 11.20 -7.63
N TRP A 25 5.18 10.10 -8.26
CA TRP A 25 5.33 8.80 -7.63
C TRP A 25 6.61 8.09 -8.07
N ARG A 26 7.22 7.39 -7.12
CA ARG A 26 8.17 6.31 -7.41
C ARG A 26 7.75 5.05 -6.69
N PHE A 27 7.99 3.91 -7.32
CA PHE A 27 7.66 2.60 -6.78
C PHE A 27 8.81 1.61 -6.98
N VAL A 28 8.90 0.63 -6.08
CA VAL A 28 9.66 -0.60 -6.30
C VAL A 28 8.76 -1.79 -6.01
N HIS A 29 8.79 -2.76 -6.93
CA HIS A 29 8.05 -4.01 -6.75
C HIS A 29 8.64 -4.81 -5.59
N LEU A 30 7.79 -5.23 -4.65
CA LEU A 30 8.19 -6.06 -3.51
C LEU A 30 7.92 -7.54 -3.78
N THR A 31 6.71 -7.87 -4.21
CA THR A 31 6.29 -9.24 -4.51
C THR A 31 4.97 -9.27 -5.27
N ASP A 32 4.68 -10.43 -5.84
CA ASP A 32 3.31 -10.85 -6.17
C ASP A 32 2.76 -11.77 -5.05
N MET A 33 1.46 -11.67 -4.78
CA MET A 33 0.68 -12.52 -3.87
C MET A 33 -0.51 -13.07 -4.65
N GLY A 34 -0.30 -14.17 -5.38
CA GLY A 34 -1.29 -14.67 -6.34
C GLY A 34 -1.44 -13.71 -7.52
N ALA A 35 -2.65 -13.16 -7.71
CA ALA A 35 -2.93 -12.20 -8.77
C ALA A 35 -2.74 -10.73 -8.35
N VAL A 36 -2.42 -10.47 -7.07
CA VAL A 36 -2.18 -9.14 -6.52
C VAL A 36 -0.69 -8.83 -6.57
N SER A 37 -0.32 -7.64 -7.06
CA SER A 37 1.05 -7.16 -6.96
C SER A 37 1.17 -6.12 -5.84
N VAL A 38 2.34 -6.11 -5.19
CA VAL A 38 2.62 -5.25 -4.04
C VAL A 38 3.87 -4.45 -4.31
N GLU A 39 3.77 -3.15 -4.11
CA GLU A 39 4.86 -2.20 -4.32
C GLU A 39 5.09 -1.33 -3.07
N ALA A 40 6.35 -1.08 -2.73
CA ALA A 40 6.69 0.05 -1.87
C ALA A 40 6.74 1.29 -2.74
N GLY A 41 6.20 2.40 -2.24
CA GLY A 41 6.16 3.66 -2.96
C GLY A 41 6.63 4.85 -2.15
N CYS A 42 6.86 5.94 -2.88
CA CYS A 42 7.17 7.25 -2.36
C CYS A 42 6.36 8.29 -3.15
N HIS A 43 5.58 9.11 -2.45
CA HIS A 43 4.74 10.14 -3.03
C HIS A 43 5.35 11.52 -2.85
N PHE A 44 5.71 12.15 -3.96
CA PHE A 44 6.34 13.47 -4.04
C PHE A 44 5.30 14.60 -4.00
N PRO A 45 5.73 15.86 -3.76
CA PRO A 45 7.10 16.34 -3.51
C PRO A 45 7.63 16.05 -2.10
N LEU A 46 6.77 15.67 -1.16
CA LEU A 46 7.14 15.49 0.25
C LEU A 46 7.85 14.15 0.55
N GLY A 47 7.97 13.27 -0.44
CA GLY A 47 8.63 11.97 -0.30
C GLY A 47 7.92 11.04 0.70
N ARG A 48 6.58 11.09 0.76
CA ARG A 48 5.79 10.35 1.76
C ARG A 48 5.84 8.85 1.45
N GLU A 49 6.15 8.03 2.44
CA GLU A 49 6.17 6.58 2.28
C GLU A 49 4.78 6.04 1.94
N ALA A 50 4.74 5.06 1.05
CA ALA A 50 3.51 4.42 0.65
C ALA A 50 3.65 2.90 0.51
N LEU A 51 2.56 2.19 0.76
CA LEU A 51 2.34 0.82 0.30
C LEU A 51 1.29 0.86 -0.80
N ILE A 52 1.59 0.25 -1.94
CA ILE A 52 0.65 0.13 -3.06
C ILE A 52 0.30 -1.35 -3.20
N VAL A 53 -1.00 -1.60 -3.33
CA VAL A 53 -1.54 -2.93 -3.58
C VAL A 53 -2.39 -2.86 -4.84
N SER A 54 -2.01 -3.67 -5.83
CA SER A 54 -2.58 -3.63 -7.17
C SER A 54 -3.35 -4.91 -7.45
N PHE A 55 -4.66 -4.77 -7.60
CA PHE A 55 -5.59 -5.87 -7.79
C PHE A 55 -5.93 -6.03 -9.28
N PRO A 56 -6.15 -7.26 -9.77
CA PRO A 56 -6.48 -7.49 -11.17
C PRO A 56 -7.86 -6.93 -11.53
N GLY A 57 -7.98 -6.36 -12.73
CA GLY A 57 -9.22 -5.80 -13.24
C GLY A 57 -9.46 -4.35 -12.82
N SER A 58 -10.54 -3.78 -13.36
CA SER A 58 -10.98 -2.42 -13.05
C SER A 58 -12.17 -2.48 -12.10
N TRP A 59 -11.91 -2.34 -10.81
CA TRP A 59 -12.97 -2.20 -9.82
C TRP A 59 -13.40 -0.72 -9.73
N PRO A 60 -14.71 -0.43 -9.71
CA PRO A 60 -15.20 0.91 -9.38
C PRO A 60 -14.95 1.14 -7.88
N VAL A 61 -13.73 1.53 -7.52
CA VAL A 61 -13.43 1.97 -6.16
C VAL A 61 -14.03 3.35 -6.02
N ASN A 62 -15.13 3.46 -5.28
CA ASN A 62 -15.63 4.76 -4.88
C ASN A 62 -14.67 5.33 -3.84
N PRO A 63 -13.97 6.45 -4.11
CA PRO A 63 -13.03 7.05 -3.17
C PRO A 63 -13.69 7.38 -1.83
N ALA A 64 -15.00 7.67 -1.82
CA ALA A 64 -15.77 7.93 -0.60
C ALA A 64 -15.99 6.71 0.29
N ARG A 65 -15.70 5.49 -0.20
CA ARG A 65 -15.71 4.26 0.61
C ARG A 65 -14.31 3.92 1.14
N LEU A 66 -13.30 4.71 0.78
CA LEU A 66 -11.98 4.53 1.33
C LEU A 66 -11.97 4.98 2.78
N PRO A 67 -11.26 4.24 3.63
CA PRO A 67 -11.23 4.58 5.04
C PRO A 67 -10.51 5.95 5.24
N GLU A 68 -10.98 6.82 6.16
CA GLU A 68 -10.28 8.05 6.60
C GLU A 68 -9.64 7.87 7.99
N GLY A 69 -8.33 8.12 8.14
CA GLY A 69 -7.60 8.00 9.41
C GLY A 69 -6.63 9.16 9.67
N LYS A 70 -6.11 9.28 10.90
CA LYS A 70 -5.22 10.39 11.29
C LYS A 70 -3.75 10.19 10.93
N GLY A 71 -3.30 8.96 10.73
CA GLY A 71 -1.88 8.64 10.46
C GLY A 71 -1.51 8.41 8.98
N PHE A 72 -2.49 8.13 8.12
CA PHE A 72 -2.24 7.82 6.71
C PHE A 72 -3.50 8.08 5.85
N ASP A 73 -3.26 8.34 4.57
CA ASP A 73 -4.27 8.47 3.52
C ASP A 73 -4.46 7.14 2.79
N VAL A 74 -5.68 6.89 2.31
CA VAL A 74 -5.98 5.81 1.37
C VAL A 74 -6.47 6.44 0.07
N SER A 75 -5.83 6.10 -1.04
CA SER A 75 -6.18 6.67 -2.36
C SER A 75 -6.01 5.65 -3.47
N CYS A 76 -6.74 5.83 -4.57
CA CYS A 76 -6.49 5.06 -5.78
C CYS A 76 -5.40 5.75 -6.60
N ILE A 77 -4.50 4.96 -7.21
CA ILE A 77 -3.51 5.47 -8.15
C ILE A 77 -4.10 5.39 -9.56
N GLU A 78 -4.16 6.55 -10.22
CA GLU A 78 -4.60 6.68 -11.61
C GLU A 78 -3.45 7.17 -12.51
N GLY A 79 -3.55 6.90 -13.82
CA GLY A 79 -2.61 7.43 -14.82
C GLY A 79 -1.21 6.81 -14.83
N GLN A 80 -0.92 5.86 -13.94
CA GLN A 80 0.36 5.13 -13.92
C GLN A 80 0.31 3.90 -14.82
N THR A 81 1.16 3.86 -15.85
CA THR A 81 1.19 2.77 -16.85
C THR A 81 1.48 1.39 -16.25
N VAL A 82 2.26 1.34 -15.17
CA VAL A 82 2.56 0.10 -14.42
C VAL A 82 1.31 -0.55 -13.81
N PHE A 83 0.24 0.22 -13.59
CA PHE A 83 -1.03 -0.25 -13.04
C PHE A 83 -2.15 -0.28 -14.09
N ALA A 84 -1.82 -0.20 -15.39
CA ALA A 84 -2.83 -0.26 -16.45
C ALA A 84 -3.62 -1.58 -16.39
N GLY A 85 -4.96 -1.49 -16.39
CA GLY A 85 -5.85 -2.65 -16.26
C GLY A 85 -5.94 -3.27 -14.87
N LYS A 86 -5.36 -2.60 -13.86
CA LYS A 86 -5.43 -2.98 -12.44
C LYS A 86 -6.11 -1.86 -11.64
N THR A 87 -6.63 -2.22 -10.48
CA THR A 87 -7.02 -1.27 -9.44
C THR A 87 -5.88 -1.18 -8.43
N ALA A 88 -5.14 -0.07 -8.45
CA ALA A 88 -4.05 0.18 -7.50
C ALA A 88 -4.53 1.08 -6.36
N ILE A 89 -4.39 0.60 -5.13
CA ILE A 89 -4.73 1.35 -3.91
C ILE A 89 -3.45 1.62 -3.13
N ALA A 90 -3.22 2.89 -2.81
CA ALA A 90 -2.10 3.36 -2.03
C ALA A 90 -2.53 3.70 -0.60
N LEU A 91 -1.78 3.15 0.36
CA LEU A 91 -1.73 3.63 1.74
C LEU A 91 -0.54 4.58 1.81
N VAL A 92 -0.77 5.87 2.07
CA VAL A 92 0.28 6.91 2.07
C VAL A 92 0.40 7.49 3.47
N ARG A 93 1.58 7.42 4.08
CA ARG A 93 1.79 7.99 5.41
C ARG A 93 1.56 9.51 5.38
N ARG A 94 0.78 10.02 6.33
CA ARG A 94 0.64 11.46 6.53
C ARG A 94 1.87 12.01 7.27
N PRO A 95 2.23 13.29 7.09
CA PRO A 95 3.33 13.90 7.85
C PRO A 95 3.21 13.73 9.36
N GLU A 96 1.98 13.74 9.89
CA GLU A 96 1.67 13.57 11.31
C GLU A 96 1.75 12.10 11.77
N GLY A 97 1.75 11.15 10.85
CA GLY A 97 1.81 9.72 11.13
C GLY A 97 3.22 9.27 11.52
N SER A 98 3.34 8.46 12.56
CA SER A 98 4.63 7.89 12.98
C SER A 98 5.17 6.92 11.91
N PRO A 99 6.43 7.07 11.47
CA PRO A 99 7.04 6.15 10.51
C PRO A 99 7.13 4.72 11.04
N ASP A 100 7.39 4.55 12.34
CA ASP A 100 7.48 3.23 12.97
C ASP A 100 6.11 2.53 12.99
N ILE A 101 5.05 3.27 13.37
CA ILE A 101 3.69 2.73 13.37
C ILE A 101 3.24 2.41 11.94
N PHE A 102 3.61 3.26 10.97
CA PHE A 102 3.30 3.02 9.56
C PHE A 102 3.98 1.74 9.04
N ALA A 103 5.25 1.51 9.41
CA ALA A 103 5.97 0.28 9.04
C ALA A 103 5.32 -0.97 9.66
N ILE A 104 4.92 -0.91 10.94
CA ILE A 104 4.19 -2.00 11.63
C ILE A 104 2.88 -2.31 10.90
N MET A 105 2.09 -1.28 10.59
CA MET A 105 0.84 -1.43 9.86
C MET A 105 1.06 -2.05 8.48
N VAL A 106 2.06 -1.59 7.73
CA VAL A 106 2.36 -2.14 6.40
C VAL A 106 2.72 -3.62 6.49
N VAL A 107 3.59 -4.01 7.43
CA VAL A 107 3.95 -5.42 7.65
C VAL A 107 2.73 -6.27 8.00
N ASP A 108 1.84 -5.75 8.84
CA ASP A 108 0.62 -6.42 9.25
C ASP A 108 -0.40 -6.57 8.11
N VAL A 109 -0.57 -5.53 7.28
CA VAL A 109 -1.38 -5.59 6.06
C VAL A 109 -0.81 -6.61 5.07
N LEU A 110 0.51 -6.66 4.89
CA LEU A 110 1.18 -7.64 4.02
C LEU A 110 0.95 -9.08 4.49
N ARG A 111 1.02 -9.34 5.80
CA ARG A 111 0.71 -10.66 6.37
C ARG A 111 -0.77 -11.03 6.17
N THR A 112 -1.66 -10.05 6.28
CA THR A 112 -3.09 -10.25 6.03
C THR A 112 -3.37 -10.60 4.57
N LEU A 113 -2.74 -9.88 3.63
CA LEU A 113 -2.81 -10.14 2.20
C LEU A 113 -2.26 -11.53 1.86
N GLU A 114 -1.08 -11.89 2.38
CA GLU A 114 -0.48 -13.20 2.17
C GLU A 114 -1.40 -14.33 2.66
N THR A 115 -2.02 -14.16 3.83
CA THR A 115 -2.97 -15.13 4.37
C THR A 115 -4.23 -15.24 3.49
N ALA A 116 -4.77 -14.12 3.04
CA ALA A 116 -5.95 -14.09 2.18
C ALA A 116 -5.66 -14.69 0.80
N ALA A 117 -4.52 -14.37 0.18
CA ALA A 117 -4.13 -14.87 -1.13
C ALA A 117 -3.92 -16.40 -1.15
N ASN A 118 -3.49 -16.97 -0.02
CA ASN A 118 -3.36 -18.42 0.16
C ASN A 118 -4.70 -19.12 0.49
N SER A 119 -5.76 -18.36 0.76
CA SER A 119 -7.07 -18.88 1.12
C SER A 119 -8.00 -18.86 -0.10
N ALA A 120 -8.38 -20.03 -0.63
CA ALA A 120 -9.19 -20.14 -1.85
C ALA A 120 -10.60 -19.48 -1.77
N SER A 121 -11.07 -19.14 -0.57
CA SER A 121 -12.42 -18.62 -0.32
C SER A 121 -12.46 -17.14 0.07
N ARG A 122 -11.32 -16.49 0.35
CA ARG A 122 -11.31 -15.11 0.87
C ARG A 122 -11.00 -14.15 -0.27
N ASP A 123 -11.86 -13.15 -0.43
CA ASP A 123 -11.58 -12.03 -1.32
C ASP A 123 -10.41 -11.20 -0.73
N VAL A 124 -9.30 -11.14 -1.47
CA VAL A 124 -8.07 -10.47 -1.04
C VAL A 124 -8.28 -8.95 -0.92
N MET A 125 -9.12 -8.36 -1.77
CA MET A 125 -9.44 -6.93 -1.72
C MET A 125 -10.25 -6.61 -0.46
N GLU A 126 -11.28 -7.40 -0.16
CA GLU A 126 -12.07 -7.17 1.05
C GLU A 126 -11.23 -7.38 2.31
N ALA A 127 -10.36 -8.40 2.34
CA ALA A 127 -9.43 -8.62 3.45
C ALA A 127 -8.47 -7.44 3.66
N PHE A 128 -7.97 -6.85 2.57
CA PHE A 128 -7.14 -5.65 2.60
C PHE A 128 -7.91 -4.44 3.16
N LEU A 129 -9.09 -4.14 2.60
CA LEU A 129 -9.90 -2.99 3.00
C LEU A 129 -10.38 -3.10 4.44
N GLU A 130 -10.79 -4.30 4.88
CA GLU A 130 -11.16 -4.60 6.27
C GLU A 130 -9.99 -4.28 7.21
N ARG A 131 -8.80 -4.79 6.91
CA ARG A 131 -7.64 -4.57 7.78
C ARG A 131 -7.18 -3.12 7.81
N VAL A 132 -7.26 -2.41 6.69
CA VAL A 132 -6.98 -0.98 6.61
C VAL A 132 -7.97 -0.17 7.48
N ARG A 133 -9.26 -0.53 7.48
CA ARG A 133 -10.27 0.12 8.35
C ARG A 133 -9.98 -0.07 9.83
N GLU A 134 -9.55 -1.27 10.23
CA GLU A 134 -9.19 -1.56 11.63
C GLU A 134 -8.03 -0.69 12.10
N TRP A 135 -6.99 -0.51 11.28
CA TRP A 135 -5.87 0.36 11.59
C TRP A 135 -6.24 1.84 11.70
N GLN A 136 -7.21 2.29 10.91
CA GLN A 136 -7.69 3.65 11.03
C GLN A 136 -8.59 3.88 12.23
N ALA A 137 -9.41 2.90 12.60
CA ALA A 137 -10.19 2.98 13.84
C ALA A 137 -9.27 3.04 15.07
N PHE A 138 -8.05 2.50 14.97
CA PHE A 138 -7.04 2.56 16.00
C PHE A 138 -6.27 3.91 16.07
N MET A 139 -6.10 4.65 14.97
CA MET A 139 -5.28 5.87 14.86
C MET A 139 -6.07 7.19 14.80
#